data_AF-A0A6S7K322-F1
#
_entry.id   AF-A0A6S7K322-F1
#
_cell.length_a   1.000
_cell.length_b   1.000
_cell.length_c   1.000
_cell.angle_alpha   90.00
_cell.angle_beta   90.00
_cell.angle_gamma   90.00
#
_symmetry.space_group_name_H-M   'P 1'
#
loop_
_entity.id
_entity.type
_entity.pdbx_description
1 polymer ?
#
loop_
_entity_poly.entity_id
_entity_poly.type
_entity_poly.pdbx_seq_one_letter_code
_entity_poly.pdbx_strand_id
1 'polypeptide(L)'
;VAIPDLVEAAKNADILVFVLPHNFIRGVCRSLKGNIKSDAIGISLIKGLDSASEGISLISKVIEDELSIPCHVLMGANLAGEVAQEMFVEATI
;
A
#
# COMPACT_ATOMS: atom_id res chain seq x y z
N VAL A 1 6.04 20.15 1.03
CA VAL A 1 6.79 19.83 2.26
C VAL A 1 6.63 18.34 2.53
N ALA A 2 7.70 17.61 2.84
CA ALA A 2 7.63 16.19 3.17
C ALA A 2 7.38 16.03 4.69
N ILE A 3 6.49 15.12 5.06
CA ILE A 3 6.20 14.78 6.46
C ILE A 3 7.04 13.53 6.81
N PRO A 4 7.98 13.62 7.76
CA PRO A 4 8.86 12.50 8.10
C PRO A 4 8.20 11.46 9.02
N ASP A 5 7.17 11.85 9.76
CA ASP A 5 6.43 10.93 10.63
C ASP A 5 5.31 10.23 9.86
N LEU A 6 5.34 8.89 9.89
CA LEU A 6 4.41 8.04 9.15
C LEU A 6 2.96 8.20 9.63
N VAL A 7 2.76 8.32 10.95
CA VAL A 7 1.42 8.43 11.53
C VAL A 7 0.83 9.79 11.20
N GLU A 8 1.59 10.86 11.35
CA GLU A 8 1.19 12.22 10.97
C GLU A 8 0.81 12.30 9.48
N ALA A 9 1.61 11.67 8.61
CA ALA A 9 1.33 11.64 7.18
C ALA A 9 0.01 10.91 6.82
N ALA A 10 -0.37 9.89 7.60
CA ALA A 10 -1.52 9.03 7.31
C ALA A 10 -2.81 9.39 8.08
N LYS A 11 -2.70 10.13 9.19
CA LYS A 11 -3.78 10.32 10.18
C LYS A 11 -5.12 10.78 9.61
N ASN A 12 -5.08 11.69 8.64
CA ASN A 12 -6.28 12.29 8.05
C ASN A 12 -6.51 11.85 6.60
N ALA A 13 -5.79 10.84 6.11
CA ALA A 13 -5.89 10.39 4.74
C ALA A 13 -7.17 9.57 4.51
N ASP A 14 -7.94 9.92 3.48
CA ASP A 14 -9.04 9.10 2.98
C ASP A 14 -8.54 7.93 2.11
N ILE A 15 -7.40 8.13 1.45
CA ILE A 15 -6.78 7.15 0.55
C ILE A 15 -5.32 6.97 0.95
N LEU A 16 -4.92 5.73 1.24
CA LEU A 16 -3.55 5.34 1.58
C LEU A 16 -2.94 4.57 0.42
N VAL A 17 -1.91 5.14 -0.21
CA VAL A 17 -1.21 4.52 -1.34
C VAL A 17 0.11 3.91 -0.86
N PHE A 18 0.21 2.58 -0.91
CA PHE A 18 1.37 1.82 -0.46
C PHE A 18 2.33 1.57 -1.62
N VAL A 19 3.46 2.29 -1.62
CA VAL A 19 4.54 2.19 -2.63
C VAL A 19 5.90 1.97 -1.95
N LEU A 20 6.07 0.82 -1.31
CA LEU A 20 7.28 0.46 -0.57
C LEU A 20 7.72 -0.98 -0.89
N PRO A 21 9.00 -1.34 -0.63
CA PRO A 21 9.42 -2.74 -0.72
C PRO A 21 8.58 -3.62 0.22
N HIS A 22 8.19 -4.82 -0.24
CA HIS A 22 7.27 -5.71 0.47
C HIS A 22 7.74 -6.03 1.91
N ASN A 23 9.05 -6.14 2.15
CA ASN A 23 9.62 -6.42 3.47
C ASN A 23 9.22 -5.42 4.57
N PHE A 24 8.88 -4.18 4.22
CA PHE A 24 8.55 -3.14 5.20
C PHE A 24 7.06 -3.04 5.51
N ILE A 25 6.18 -3.70 4.75
CA ILE A 25 4.73 -3.47 4.85
C ILE A 25 4.18 -3.80 6.23
N ARG A 26 4.62 -4.92 6.83
CA ARG A 26 4.18 -5.33 8.17
C ARG A 26 4.57 -4.32 9.25
N GLY A 27 5.75 -3.70 9.13
CA GLY A 27 6.20 -2.66 10.06
C GLY A 27 5.41 -1.36 9.91
N VAL A 28 5.14 -0.97 8.66
CA VAL A 28 4.30 0.20 8.33
C VAL A 28 2.88 0.00 8.85
N CYS A 29 2.24 -1.13 8.53
CA CYS A 29 0.90 -1.45 8.99
C CYS A 29 0.81 -1.47 10.52
N ARG A 30 1.80 -2.03 11.23
CA ARG A 30 1.84 -2.02 12.69
C ARG A 30 1.86 -0.60 13.27
N SER A 31 2.56 0.33 12.63
CA SER A 31 2.65 1.72 13.07
C SER A 31 1.34 2.49 12.80
N LEU A 32 0.70 2.19 11.67
CA LEU A 32 -0.56 2.82 11.25
C LEU A 32 -1.80 2.26 11.96
N LYS A 33 -1.71 1.05 12.53
CA LYS A 33 -2.83 0.37 13.19
C LYS A 33 -3.44 1.24 14.30
N GLY A 34 -4.73 1.55 14.17
CA GLY A 34 -5.47 2.40 15.10
C GLY A 34 -5.17 3.90 15.01
N ASN A 35 -4.30 4.33 14.09
CA ASN A 35 -3.90 5.73 13.90
C ASN A 35 -4.35 6.32 12.56
N ILE A 36 -5.21 5.61 11.81
CA ILE A 36 -5.77 6.04 10.53
C ILE A 36 -7.29 6.14 10.63
N LYS A 37 -7.92 6.78 9.65
CA LYS A 37 -9.38 6.80 9.57
C LYS A 37 -9.92 5.40 9.30
N SER A 38 -11.00 5.02 9.98
CA SER A 38 -11.64 3.71 9.84
C SER A 38 -12.34 3.52 8.49
N ASP A 39 -12.69 4.61 7.81
CA ASP A 39 -13.31 4.65 6.48
C ASP A 39 -12.30 4.89 5.36
N ALA A 40 -11.00 4.91 5.68
CA ALA A 40 -9.95 5.05 4.67
C ALA A 40 -9.93 3.83 3.73
N ILE A 41 -9.45 4.03 2.50
CA ILE A 41 -9.20 2.96 1.53
C ILE A 41 -7.70 2.81 1.28
N GLY A 42 -7.24 1.56 1.18
CA GLY A 42 -5.87 1.21 0.81
C GLY A 42 -5.74 0.93 -0.69
N ILE A 43 -4.63 1.36 -1.30
CA ILE A 43 -4.23 0.97 -2.65
C ILE A 43 -2.77 0.51 -2.60
N SER A 44 -2.50 -0.74 -2.94
CA SER A 44 -1.15 -1.30 -2.98
C SER A 44 -0.60 -1.32 -4.41
N LEU A 45 0.57 -0.72 -4.61
CA LEU A 45 1.36 -0.82 -5.86
C LEU A 45 2.55 -1.78 -5.68
N ILE A 46 2.60 -2.50 -4.56
CA ILE A 46 3.71 -3.37 -4.20
C ILE A 46 3.64 -4.62 -5.07
N LYS A 47 4.59 -4.78 -5.98
CA LYS A 47 4.75 -5.99 -6.77
C LYS A 47 5.31 -7.10 -5.89
N GLY A 48 4.55 -8.17 -5.71
CA GLY A 48 5.02 -9.37 -5.01
C GLY A 48 3.99 -9.99 -4.10
N LEU A 49 4.42 -11.07 -3.47
CA LEU A 49 3.63 -11.87 -2.56
C LEU A 49 4.37 -11.91 -1.21
N ASP A 50 3.63 -11.88 -0.12
CA ASP A 50 4.20 -12.06 1.20
C ASP A 50 4.37 -13.55 1.50
N SER A 51 5.52 -13.92 2.04
CA SER A 51 5.80 -15.31 2.44
C SER A 51 5.34 -15.48 3.89
N ALA A 52 4.11 -15.97 4.07
CA ALA A 52 3.59 -16.31 5.39
C ALA A 52 3.95 -17.75 5.77
N SER A 53 3.89 -18.05 7.07
CA SER A 53 4.18 -19.39 7.61
C SER A 53 3.28 -20.49 7.05
N GLU A 54 2.08 -20.15 6.58
CA GLU A 54 1.12 -21.10 5.97
C GLU A 54 1.06 -21.03 4.43
N GLY A 55 1.98 -20.29 3.80
CA GLY A 55 2.08 -20.20 2.34
C GLY A 55 2.16 -18.77 1.83
N ILE A 56 1.72 -18.59 0.59
CA ILE A 56 1.81 -17.33 -0.13
C ILE A 56 0.58 -16.48 0.20
N SER A 57 0.79 -15.24 0.64
CA SER A 57 -0.28 -14.27 0.92
C SER A 57 -0.18 -13.04 0.03
N LEU A 58 -1.31 -12.49 -0.40
CA LEU A 58 -1.33 -11.22 -1.13
C LEU A 58 -0.98 -10.06 -0.19
N ILE A 59 -0.16 -9.13 -0.64
CA ILE A 59 0.21 -7.95 0.16
C ILE A 59 -1.01 -7.10 0.51
N SER A 60 -1.96 -6.96 -0.42
CA SER A 60 -3.25 -6.31 -0.13
C SER A 60 -3.96 -6.99 1.03
N LYS A 61 -4.00 -8.32 1.07
CA LYS A 61 -4.64 -9.07 2.14
C LYS A 61 -3.99 -8.82 3.49
N VAL A 62 -2.66 -8.77 3.53
CA VAL A 62 -1.91 -8.41 4.75
C VAL A 62 -2.27 -7.00 5.23
N ILE A 63 -2.43 -6.03 4.32
CA ILE A 63 -2.82 -4.66 4.66
C ILE A 63 -4.25 -4.64 5.21
N GLU A 64 -5.19 -5.33 4.58
CA GLU A 64 -6.58 -5.44 5.05
C GLU A 64 -6.65 -6.05 6.45
N ASP A 65 -5.95 -7.16 6.68
CA ASP A 65 -5.98 -7.87 7.96
C ASP A 65 -5.33 -7.06 9.08
N GLU A 66 -4.27 -6.29 8.79
CA GLU A 66 -3.59 -5.48 9.81
C GLU A 66 -4.29 -4.16 10.11
N LEU A 67 -4.85 -3.49 9.09
CA LEU A 67 -5.41 -2.14 9.22
C LEU A 67 -6.93 -2.10 9.28
N SER A 68 -7.61 -3.21 9.00
CA SER A 68 -9.08 -3.32 8.99
C SER A 68 -9.77 -2.32 8.05
N ILE A 69 -9.12 -2.00 6.93
CA ILE A 69 -9.63 -1.17 5.85
C ILE A 69 -9.64 -1.97 4.53
N PRO A 70 -10.54 -1.67 3.58
CA PRO A 70 -10.50 -2.30 2.26
C PRO A 70 -9.19 -1.92 1.53
N CYS A 71 -8.51 -2.90 0.91
CA CYS A 71 -7.28 -2.63 0.16
C CYS A 71 -7.34 -3.20 -1.24
N HIS A 72 -7.25 -2.32 -2.23
CA HIS A 72 -7.18 -2.67 -3.65
C HIS A 72 -5.73 -2.79 -4.10
N VAL A 73 -5.50 -3.40 -5.25
CA VAL A 73 -4.18 -3.51 -5.87
C VAL A 73 -4.21 -2.80 -7.20
N LEU A 74 -3.21 -1.95 -7.45
CA LEU A 74 -3.02 -1.37 -8.76
C LEU A 74 -1.95 -2.20 -9.47
N MET A 75 -2.40 -3.10 -10.33
CA MET A 75 -1.52 -3.94 -11.15
C MET A 75 -1.45 -3.37 -12.57
N GLY A 76 -0.24 -3.21 -13.07
CA GLY A 76 0.03 -2.71 -14.42
C GLY A 76 1.46 -2.99 -14.83
N ALA A 77 1.75 -2.84 -16.12
CA ALA A 77 3.10 -2.84 -16.69
C ALA A 77 3.84 -1.54 -16.31
N ASN A 78 3.95 -1.29 -15.01
CA ASN A 78 4.46 -0.02 -14.48
C ASN A 78 5.98 -0.16 -14.31
N LEU A 79 6.76 0.08 -15.36
CA LEU A 79 8.14 0.53 -15.16
C LEU A 79 8.06 1.99 -14.72
N ALA A 80 8.54 2.29 -13.52
CA ALA A 80 8.53 3.66 -12.96
C ALA A 80 9.18 4.69 -13.91
N GLY A 81 10.12 4.25 -14.76
CA GLY A 81 10.73 5.08 -15.80
C GLY A 81 9.80 5.44 -16.97
N GLU A 82 8.85 4.58 -17.34
CA GLU A 82 7.92 4.81 -18.46
C GLU A 82 6.79 5.77 -18.07
N VAL A 83 6.31 5.68 -16.82
CA VAL A 83 5.33 6.62 -16.25
C VAL A 83 5.93 8.03 -16.10
N ALA A 84 7.20 8.12 -15.71
CA ALA A 84 7.92 9.39 -15.62
C ALA A 84 8.16 10.05 -16.99
N GLN A 85 7.97 9.32 -18.09
CA GLN A 85 8.13 9.80 -19.47
C GLN A 85 6.80 10.13 -20.16
N GLU A 86 5.70 10.30 -19.41
CA GLU A 86 4.36 10.63 -19.93
C GLU A 86 3.80 9.62 -20.95
N MET A 87 4.29 8.37 -20.96
CA MET A 87 3.72 7.32 -21.81
C MET A 87 2.42 6.78 -21.21
N PHE A 88 1.41 6.52 -22.05
CA PHE A 88 0.12 5.96 -21.62
C PHE A 88 0.32 4.59 -20.98
N VAL A 89 0.01 4.48 -19.69
CA VAL A 89 -0.06 3.20 -18.96
C VAL A 89 -1.48 2.97 -18.49
N GLU A 90 -1.98 1.75 -18.70
CA GLU A 90 -3.29 1.30 -18.21
C GLU A 90 -3.07 0.47 -16.94
N ALA A 91 -3.86 0.74 -15.91
CA ALA A 91 -3.80 0.00 -14.66
C ALA A 91 -5.21 -0.40 -14.20
N THR A 92 -5.35 -1.65 -13.76
CA THR A 92 -6.58 -2.16 -13.18
C THR A 92 -6.51 -1.98 -11.66
N ILE A 93 -7.58 -1.42 -11.08
CA ILE A 93 -7.81 -1.28 -9.64
C ILE A 93 -8.89 -2.27 -9.21
#